data_AF-A0AAU3DSU5-F1
#
_entry.id   AF-A0AAU3DSU5-F1
#
_cell.length_a   1.000
_cell.length_b   1.000
_cell.length_c   1.000
_cell.angle_alpha   90.00
_cell.angle_beta   90.00
_cell.angle_gamma   90.00
#
_symmetry.space_group_name_H-M   'P 1'
#
loop_
_entity.id
_entity.type
_entity.pdbx_description
1 polymer ?
#
loop_
_entity_poly.entity_id
_entity_poly.type
_entity_poly.pdbx_seq_one_letter_code
_entity_poly.pdbx_strand_id
1 'polypeptide(L)' 'MSAGANQLLVRVPGSVPARVRLGAGAGAGSVTVYDGHRSGVAAGTLVGSPQWDRSVDRVYVDLVAGANAVTVEGA' A
#
# COMPACT_ATOMS: atom_id res chain seq x y z
N MET A 1 8.36 -20.35 -1.14
CA MET A 1 7.54 -19.44 -1.97
C MET A 1 6.41 -18.92 -1.11
N SER A 2 6.40 -17.64 -0.76
CA SER A 2 5.13 -17.02 -0.34
C SER A 2 4.28 -16.83 -1.60
N ALA A 3 3.01 -17.24 -1.56
CA ALA A 3 2.07 -16.97 -2.64
C ALA A 3 1.80 -15.46 -2.65
N GLY A 4 2.45 -14.73 -3.55
CA GLY A 4 2.36 -13.28 -3.67
C GLY A 4 1.76 -12.84 -5.00
N ALA A 5 1.49 -11.54 -5.13
CA ALA A 5 1.04 -10.95 -6.38
C ALA A 5 2.21 -10.32 -7.14
N ASN A 6 2.23 -10.41 -8.47
CA ASN A 6 3.15 -9.57 -9.24
C ASN A 6 2.73 -8.09 -9.16
N GLN A 7 1.43 -7.81 -9.29
CA GLN A 7 0.89 -6.46 -9.23
C GLN A 7 -0.41 -6.45 -8.43
N LEU A 8 -0.56 -5.44 -7.57
CA LEU A 8 -1.79 -5.10 -6.88
C LEU A 8 -2.10 -3.63 -7.14
N LEU A 9 -3.18 -3.35 -7.87
CA LEU A 9 -3.70 -2.01 -8.11
C LEU A 9 -4.99 -1.81 -7.31
N VAL A 10 -5.03 -0.75 -6.51
CA VAL A 10 -6.20 -0.34 -5.73
C VAL A 10 -6.61 1.04 -6.21
N ARG A 11 -7.80 1.12 -6.81
CA ARG A 11 -8.41 2.39 -7.22
C ARG A 11 -9.36 2.88 -6.14
N VAL A 12 -9.11 4.08 -5.63
CA VAL A 12 -9.86 4.70 -4.55
C VAL A 12 -10.60 5.91 -5.11
N PRO A 13 -11.91 6.08 -4.86
CA PRO A 13 -12.63 7.27 -5.30
C PRO A 13 -11.97 8.56 -4.79
N GLY A 14 -11.68 9.49 -5.71
CA GLY A 14 -11.01 10.75 -5.38
C GLY A 14 -9.64 10.55 -4.73
N SER A 15 -9.41 11.23 -3.60
CA SER A 15 -8.12 11.23 -2.88
C SER A 15 -8.29 10.89 -1.39
N VAL A 16 -9.26 10.04 -1.06
CA VAL A 16 -9.51 9.59 0.32
C VAL A 16 -8.24 8.98 0.91
N PRO A 17 -7.73 9.45 2.06
CA PRO A 17 -6.45 8.99 2.58
C PRO A 17 -6.30 7.47 2.66
N ALA A 18 -5.15 6.97 2.22
CA ALA A 18 -4.87 5.54 2.09
C ALA A 18 -3.60 5.14 2.83
N ARG A 19 -3.56 3.91 3.33
CA ARG A 19 -2.40 3.35 4.04
C ARG A 19 -2.27 1.86 3.74
N VAL A 20 -1.05 1.45 3.43
CA VAL A 20 -0.65 0.09 3.09
C VAL A 20 0.27 -0.43 4.19
N ARG A 21 -0.09 -1.55 4.81
CA ARG A 21 0.78 -2.31 5.72
C ARG A 21 1.34 -3.52 5.01
N LEU A 22 2.64 -3.70 5.14
CA LEU A 22 3.37 -4.89 4.74
C LEU A 22 3.40 -5.83 5.95
N GLY A 23 2.79 -7.00 5.86
CA GLY A 23 2.77 -7.99 6.93
C GLY A 23 4.18 -8.47 7.32
N ALA A 24 4.32 -9.13 8.47
CA ALA A 24 5.62 -9.51 9.04
C ALA A 24 6.48 -10.44 8.16
N GLY A 25 5.86 -11.17 7.21
CA GLY A 25 6.54 -12.01 6.22
C GLY A 25 6.36 -11.54 4.76
N ALA A 26 5.83 -10.33 4.56
CA ALA A 26 5.40 -9.84 3.26
C ALA A 26 6.11 -8.52 2.93
N GLY A 27 7.15 -8.59 2.09
CA GLY A 27 7.79 -7.40 1.52
C GLY A 27 7.14 -6.97 0.21
N ALA A 28 7.49 -5.78 -0.27
CA ALA A 28 7.15 -5.34 -1.62
C ALA A 28 8.34 -4.79 -2.39
N GLY A 29 8.41 -5.09 -3.69
CA GLY A 29 9.41 -4.53 -4.59
C GLY A 29 9.24 -3.02 -4.72
N SER A 30 8.00 -2.55 -4.83
CA SER A 30 7.63 -1.14 -4.72
C SER A 30 6.22 -0.95 -4.17
N VAL A 31 6.00 0.20 -3.52
CA VAL A 31 4.70 0.68 -3.06
C VAL A 31 4.55 2.14 -3.47
N THR A 32 3.50 2.42 -4.21
CA THR A 32 3.05 3.77 -4.54
C THR A 32 1.72 4.03 -3.86
N VAL A 33 1.62 5.10 -3.08
CA VAL A 33 0.38 5.61 -2.49
C VAL A 33 0.22 7.06 -2.95
N TYR A 34 -0.66 7.29 -3.91
CA TYR A 34 -0.77 8.56 -4.64
C TYR A 34 0.59 9.01 -5.17
N ASP A 35 1.02 10.23 -4.85
CA ASP A 35 2.29 10.80 -5.29
C ASP A 35 3.52 10.22 -4.55
N GLY A 36 3.29 9.46 -3.48
CA GLY A 36 4.35 8.87 -2.67
C GLY A 36 4.81 7.53 -3.22
N HIS A 37 6.07 7.44 -3.68
CA HIS A 37 6.68 6.20 -4.15
C HIS A 37 7.81 5.73 -3.22
N ARG A 38 7.85 4.41 -2.95
CA ARG A 38 8.95 3.75 -2.24
C ARG A 38 9.31 2.43 -2.92
N SER A 39 10.60 2.18 -3.08
CA SER A 39 11.14 0.91 -3.57
C SER A 39 11.77 0.10 -2.43
N GLY A 40 11.88 -1.22 -2.62
CA GLY A 40 12.53 -2.13 -1.66
C GLY A 40 11.86 -2.10 -0.28
N VAL A 41 10.54 -2.20 -0.24
CA VAL A 41 9.76 -2.03 1.00
C VAL A 41 9.80 -3.32 1.82
N ALA A 42 10.43 -3.25 2.99
CA ALA A 42 10.59 -4.39 3.88
C ALA A 42 9.25 -4.82 4.51
N ALA A 43 9.18 -6.09 4.92
CA ALA A 43 8.11 -6.62 5.74
C ALA A 43 7.94 -5.80 7.04
N GLY A 44 6.71 -5.65 7.52
CA GLY A 44 6.38 -4.83 8.69
C GLY A 44 6.27 -3.32 8.41
N THR A 45 6.64 -2.85 7.22
CA THR A 45 6.59 -1.43 6.89
C THR A 45 5.16 -0.91 6.76
N LEU A 46 4.96 0.36 7.13
CA LEU A 46 3.73 1.10 6.90
C LEU A 46 4.00 2.25 5.93
N VAL A 47 3.24 2.31 4.84
CA VAL A 47 3.30 3.38 3.84
C VAL A 47 1.92 4.01 3.77
N GLY A 48 1.80 5.34 3.75
CA GLY A 48 0.49 5.97 3.70
C GLY A 48 0.54 7.39 3.18
N SER A 49 -0.64 7.89 2.86
CA SER A 49 -0.86 9.26 2.40
C SER A 49 -0.90 10.25 3.57
N PRO A 50 -0.73 11.55 3.28
CA PRO A 50 -1.00 12.61 4.24
C PRO A 50 -2.45 12.56 4.78
N GLN A 51 -2.67 13.29 5.88
CA GLN A 51 -3.96 13.41 6.58
C GLN A 51 -4.60 12.11 7.07
N TRP A 52 -3.96 10.94 6.92
CA TRP A 52 -4.50 9.67 7.39
C TRP A 52 -5.11 9.80 8.78
N ASP A 53 -4.35 10.28 9.77
CA ASP A 53 -4.82 10.30 11.17
C ASP A 53 -6.00 11.27 11.43
N ARG A 54 -6.28 12.21 10.52
CA ARG A 54 -7.32 13.25 10.66
C ARG A 54 -8.59 13.01 9.83
N SER A 55 -8.57 12.06 8.89
CA SER A 55 -9.72 11.80 8.01
C SER A 55 -10.76 10.93 8.70
N VAL A 56 -12.04 11.00 8.36
CA VAL A 56 -13.01 9.98 8.83
C VAL A 56 -13.02 8.82 7.85
N ASP A 57 -13.17 9.14 6.57
CA ASP A 57 -13.11 8.18 5.48
C ASP A 57 -11.65 7.87 5.11
N ARG A 58 -11.33 6.58 5.05
CA ARG A 58 -9.96 6.07 4.85
C ARG A 58 -9.97 4.70 4.20
N VAL A 59 -8.89 4.37 3.46
CA VAL A 59 -8.68 3.02 2.90
C VAL A 59 -7.43 2.38 3.49
N TYR A 60 -7.60 1.27 4.21
CA TYR A 60 -6.49 0.48 4.73
C TYR A 60 -6.30 -0.79 3.90
N VAL A 61 -5.08 -1.02 3.43
CA VAL A 61 -4.68 -2.22 2.68
C VAL A 61 -3.67 -3.00 3.51
N ASP A 62 -4.02 -4.23 3.88
CA ASP A 62 -3.11 -5.12 4.62
C ASP A 62 -2.57 -6.22 3.70
N LEU A 63 -1.28 -6.14 3.35
CA LEU A 63 -0.58 -7.14 2.56
C LEU A 63 -0.07 -8.26 3.47
N VAL A 64 -0.85 -9.31 3.60
CA VAL A 64 -0.48 -10.52 4.36
C VAL A 64 0.52 -11.40 3.62
N ALA A 65 0.65 -11.24 2.30
CA ALA A 65 1.64 -11.87 1.45
C ALA A 65 2.36 -10.82 0.59
N GLY A 66 3.56 -11.16 0.09
CA GLY A 66 4.40 -10.21 -0.64
C GLY A 66 3.83 -9.82 -2.01
N ALA A 67 4.27 -8.68 -2.54
CA ALA A 67 3.93 -8.23 -3.90
C ALA A 67 5.14 -7.60 -4.61
N ASN A 68 5.27 -7.73 -5.93
CA ASN A 68 6.33 -6.99 -6.63
C ASN A 68 5.98 -5.49 -6.70
N ALA A 69 4.79 -5.13 -7.19
CA ALA A 69 4.34 -3.74 -7.22
C ALA A 69 2.96 -3.57 -6.57
N VAL A 70 2.83 -2.55 -5.73
CA VAL A 70 1.58 -2.13 -5.09
C VAL A 70 1.32 -0.68 -5.45
N THR A 71 0.13 -0.38 -5.96
CA THR A 71 -0.26 0.99 -6.30
C THR A 71 -1.63 1.29 -5.75
N VAL A 72 -1.74 2.38 -5.00
CA VAL A 72 -3.01 2.99 -4.61
C VAL A 72 -3.12 4.31 -5.34
N GLU A 73 -4.14 4.45 -6.17
CA GLU A 73 -4.39 5.63 -7.00
C GLU A 73 -5.83 6.13 -6.87
N GLY A 74 -6.04 7.40 -7.21
CA GLY A 74 -7.38 7.96 -7.37
C GLY A 74 -8.06 7.41 -8.62
N ALA A 75 -9.34 7.05 -8.50
CA ALA A 75 -10.19 6.60 -9.61
C ALA A 75 -10.76 7.77 -10.43
#